data_AF-A0A5B7DIA6-F1
#
_entry.id   AF-A0A5B7DIA6-F1
#
_cell.length_a   1.000
_cell.length_b   1.000
_cell.length_c   1.000
_cell.angle_alpha   90.00
_cell.angle_beta   90.00
_cell.angle_gamma   90.00
#
_symmetry.space_group_name_H-M   'P 1'
#
loop_
_entity.id
_entity.type
_entity.pdbx_description
1 polymer ?
#
loop_
_entity_poly.entity_id
_entity_poly.type
_entity_poly.pdbx_seq_one_letter_code
_entity_poly.pdbx_strand_id
1 'polypeptide(L)'
;MPPKRPAMSLSVAKKTMKSLTLEVKLDIIHRYERGKKTNSIARHHGLIPSTVSTIFKSADSIKKAESSSLPAKVEVEIKVMQMQEDILGNLADGILSNFGKHSIAELIEACSSCAGDTIC
;
A
#
# COMPACT_ATOMS: atom_id res chain seq x y z
N MET A 1 -55.61 35.73 -4.24
CA MET A 1 -54.21 35.34 -4.49
C MET A 1 -53.46 35.40 -3.17
N PRO A 2 -52.80 34.33 -2.68
CA PRO A 2 -52.07 34.39 -1.42
C PRO A 2 -50.76 35.18 -1.59
N PRO A 3 -50.31 35.94 -0.58
CA PRO A 3 -49.09 36.72 -0.68
C PRO A 3 -47.85 35.83 -0.76
N LYS A 4 -46.93 36.20 -1.64
CA LYS A 4 -45.63 35.56 -1.85
C LYS A 4 -44.82 35.72 -0.56
N ARG A 5 -44.62 34.62 0.19
CA ARG A 5 -43.81 34.66 1.42
C ARG A 5 -42.36 35.01 1.06
N PRO A 6 -41.71 35.94 1.78
CA PRO A 6 -40.30 36.21 1.57
C PRO A 6 -39.50 34.94 1.88
N ALA A 7 -38.56 34.60 0.99
CA ALA A 7 -37.60 33.55 1.26
C ALA A 7 -36.69 34.02 2.40
N MET A 8 -36.94 33.52 3.61
CA MET A 8 -36.02 33.66 4.74
C MET A 8 -34.72 32.96 4.35
N SER A 9 -33.69 33.73 4.00
CA SER A 9 -32.35 33.21 3.83
C SER A 9 -31.87 32.71 5.19
N LEU A 10 -31.79 31.38 5.34
CA LEU A 10 -31.09 30.76 6.45
C LEU A 10 -29.64 31.27 6.39
N SER A 11 -29.26 32.21 7.27
CA SER A 11 -27.85 32.52 7.46
C SER A 11 -27.21 31.26 8.03
N VAL A 12 -26.58 30.47 7.16
CA VAL A 12 -25.85 29.26 7.54
C VAL A 12 -24.69 29.72 8.40
N ALA A 13 -24.90 29.79 9.71
CA ALA A 13 -23.83 29.87 10.68
C ALA A 13 -22.90 28.69 10.37
N LYS A 14 -21.75 29.01 9.80
CA LYS A 14 -20.79 28.05 9.27
C LYS A 14 -20.18 27.35 10.48
N LYS A 15 -20.84 26.28 10.95
CA LYS A 15 -20.35 25.44 12.04
C LYS A 15 -18.98 24.94 11.61
N THR A 16 -17.93 25.30 12.33
CA THR A 16 -16.57 24.81 12.09
C THR A 16 -16.58 23.30 12.29
N MET A 17 -16.77 22.55 11.20
CA MET A 17 -16.79 21.10 11.22
C MET A 17 -15.38 20.61 11.50
N LYS A 18 -15.21 19.80 12.54
CA LYS A 18 -14.01 19.00 12.71
C LYS A 18 -13.89 18.09 11.48
N SER A 19 -12.79 18.21 10.73
CA SER A 19 -12.51 17.30 9.62
C SER A 19 -12.34 15.90 10.17
N LEU A 20 -13.09 14.94 9.63
CA LEU A 20 -12.92 13.53 9.97
C LEU A 20 -11.53 13.05 9.51
N THR A 21 -10.84 12.28 10.35
CA THR A 21 -9.54 11.67 10.02
C THR A 21 -9.67 10.64 8.90
N LEU A 22 -8.58 10.37 8.19
CA LEU A 22 -8.55 9.40 7.09
C LEU A 22 -8.96 8.00 7.56
N GLU A 23 -8.45 7.57 8.71
CA GLU A 23 -8.77 6.27 9.32
C GLU A 23 -10.27 6.06 9.55
N VAL A 24 -10.96 7.06 10.10
CA VAL A 24 -12.40 6.97 10.35
C VAL A 24 -13.18 6.91 9.04
N LYS A 25 -12.74 7.63 7.99
CA LYS A 25 -13.36 7.54 6.66
C LYS A 25 -13.18 6.16 6.05
N LEU A 26 -12.00 5.54 6.23
CA LEU A 26 -11.73 4.18 5.75
C LEU A 26 -12.58 3.13 6.48
N ASP A 27 -12.69 3.21 7.81
CA ASP A 27 -13.57 2.28 8.57
C ASP A 27 -15.04 2.38 8.11
N ILE A 28 -15.52 3.61 7.83
CA ILE A 28 -16.86 3.83 7.28
C ILE A 28 -17.03 3.13 5.93
N ILE A 29 -16.06 3.27 5.02
CA ILE A 29 -16.08 2.62 3.70
C ILE A 29 -16.07 1.10 3.84
N HIS A 30 -15.15 0.55 4.64
CA HIS A 30 -15.04 -0.89 4.84
C HIS A 30 -16.31 -1.52 5.43
N ARG A 31 -16.96 -0.86 6.40
CA ARG A 31 -18.22 -1.35 6.97
C ARG A 31 -19.36 -1.32 5.96
N TYR A 32 -19.41 -0.27 5.14
CA TYR A 32 -20.42 -0.15 4.09
C TYR A 32 -20.26 -1.27 3.06
N GLU A 33 -19.04 -1.55 2.61
CA GLU A 33 -18.72 -2.62 1.65
C GLU A 33 -19.01 -4.03 2.21
N ARG A 34 -18.85 -4.22 3.52
CA ARG A 34 -19.29 -5.44 4.22
C ARG A 34 -20.82 -5.56 4.36
N GLY A 35 -21.60 -4.66 3.75
CA GLY A 35 -23.06 -4.68 3.74
C GLY A 35 -23.72 -4.13 5.02
N LYS A 36 -22.99 -3.38 5.86
CA LYS A 36 -23.61 -2.75 7.03
C LYS A 36 -24.52 -1.60 6.60
N LYS A 37 -25.70 -1.50 7.23
CA LYS A 37 -26.67 -0.42 6.95
C LYS A 37 -26.09 0.95 7.35
N THR A 38 -26.32 1.96 6.52
CA THR A 38 -25.88 3.36 6.75
C THR A 38 -26.24 3.89 8.13
N ASN A 39 -27.46 3.63 8.62
CA ASN A 39 -27.89 4.07 9.95
C ASN A 39 -27.11 3.41 11.09
N SER A 40 -26.65 2.17 10.92
CA SER A 40 -25.83 1.48 11.92
C SER A 40 -24.42 2.07 11.96
N ILE A 41 -23.84 2.35 10.79
CA ILE A 41 -22.52 2.99 10.68
C ILE A 41 -22.57 4.41 11.26
N ALA A 42 -23.61 5.18 10.93
CA ALA A 42 -23.83 6.53 11.43
C ALA A 42 -23.86 6.56 12.97
N ARG A 43 -24.64 5.66 13.59
CA ARG A 43 -24.71 5.52 15.05
C ARG A 43 -23.36 5.14 15.67
N HIS A 44 -22.62 4.23 15.03
CA HIS A 44 -21.34 3.77 15.54
C HIS A 44 -20.30 4.91 15.66
N HIS A 45 -20.27 5.82 14.69
CA HIS A 45 -19.32 6.95 14.67
C HIS A 45 -19.92 8.26 15.20
N GLY A 46 -21.14 8.26 15.73
CA GLY A 46 -21.82 9.48 16.17
C GLY A 46 -22.09 10.48 15.04
N LEU A 47 -22.25 9.98 13.81
CA LEU A 47 -22.46 10.77 12.60
C LEU A 47 -23.92 10.80 12.18
N ILE A 48 -24.26 11.75 11.32
CA ILE A 48 -25.55 11.81 10.64
C ILE A 48 -25.47 10.91 9.39
N PRO A 49 -26.54 10.18 9.02
CA PRO A 49 -26.53 9.33 7.83
C PRO A 49 -26.10 10.04 6.54
N SER A 50 -26.43 11.32 6.38
CA SER A 50 -26.00 12.13 5.24
C SER A 50 -24.48 12.27 5.13
N THR A 51 -23.78 12.41 6.26
CA THR A 51 -22.31 12.45 6.31
C THR A 51 -21.72 11.13 5.84
N VAL A 52 -22.31 10.01 6.24
CA VAL A 52 -21.87 8.67 5.79
C VAL A 52 -22.05 8.53 4.28
N SER A 53 -23.19 8.96 3.73
CA SER A 53 -23.42 8.96 2.28
C SER A 53 -22.42 9.83 1.52
N THR A 54 -22.07 11.02 2.03
CA THR A 54 -21.07 11.89 1.41
C THR A 54 -19.67 11.26 1.42
N ILE A 55 -19.29 10.60 2.52
CA ILE A 55 -18.03 9.87 2.62
C ILE A 55 -18.01 8.73 1.59
N PHE A 56 -19.09 7.96 1.50
CA PHE A 56 -19.19 6.88 0.52
C PHE A 56 -19.10 7.39 -0.93
N LYS A 57 -19.75 8.51 -1.25
CA LYS A 57 -19.63 9.16 -2.58
C LYS A 57 -18.20 9.58 -2.95
N SER A 58 -17.31 9.74 -1.96
CA SER A 58 -15.92 10.13 -2.16
C SER A 58 -14.93 8.98 -1.87
N ALA A 59 -15.42 7.73 -1.81
CA ALA A 59 -14.64 6.56 -1.42
C ALA A 59 -13.38 6.36 -2.28
N ASP A 60 -13.48 6.49 -3.60
CA ASP A 60 -12.33 6.28 -4.50
C ASP A 60 -11.19 7.26 -4.24
N SER A 61 -11.53 8.53 -3.97
CA SER A 61 -10.54 9.55 -3.63
C SER A 61 -9.91 9.31 -2.26
N ILE A 62 -10.67 8.77 -1.32
CA ILE A 62 -10.21 8.45 0.03
C ILE A 62 -9.26 7.24 0.00
N LYS A 63 -9.62 6.17 -0.71
CA LYS A 63 -8.76 4.98 -0.90
C LYS A 63 -7.46 5.32 -1.63
N LYS A 64 -7.52 6.23 -2.60
CA LYS A 64 -6.30 6.71 -3.29
C LYS A 64 -5.37 7.49 -2.35
N ALA A 65 -5.91 8.18 -1.36
CA ALA A 65 -5.11 8.90 -0.37
C ALA A 65 -4.42 7.96 0.64
N GLU A 66 -4.99 6.78 0.88
CA GLU A 66 -4.43 5.73 1.75
C GLU A 66 -3.08 5.23 1.24
N SER A 67 -2.96 4.97 -0.07
CA SER A 67 -1.70 4.52 -0.67
C SER A 67 -0.61 5.59 -0.72
N SER A 68 -0.98 6.87 -0.70
CA SER A 68 -0.03 7.98 -0.61
C SER A 68 0.43 8.31 0.81
N SER A 69 -0.15 7.69 1.83
CA SER A 69 0.05 8.01 3.24
C SER A 69 0.52 6.77 4.02
N LEU A 70 1.66 6.18 3.63
CA LEU A 70 2.30 5.16 4.47
C LEU A 70 2.82 5.83 5.75
N PRO A 71 2.57 5.25 6.94
CA PRO A 71 3.18 5.75 8.16
C PRO A 71 4.70 5.59 8.03
N ALA A 72 5.47 6.64 8.35
CA ALA A 72 6.92 6.70 8.17
C ALA A 72 7.68 5.48 8.72
N LYS A 73 7.13 4.79 9.73
CA LYS A 73 7.71 3.56 10.29
C LYS A 73 7.66 2.37 9.33
N VAL A 74 6.58 2.21 8.56
CA VAL A 74 6.43 1.13 7.56
C VAL A 74 7.23 1.44 6.30
N GLU A 75 7.39 2.72 5.95
CA GLU A 75 8.24 3.14 4.83
C GLU A 75 9.72 2.81 5.07
N VAL A 76 10.21 2.95 6.31
CA VAL A 76 11.57 2.55 6.68
C VAL A 76 11.74 1.04 6.57
N GLU A 77 10.79 0.22 7.04
CA GLU A 77 10.86 -1.23 6.89
C GLU A 77 10.83 -1.68 5.42
N ILE A 78 9.97 -1.08 4.59
CA ILE A 78 9.91 -1.38 3.15
C ILE A 78 11.23 -1.01 2.47
N LYS A 79 11.83 0.14 2.81
CA LYS A 79 13.14 0.55 2.27
C LYS A 79 14.27 -0.36 2.75
N VAL A 80 14.25 -0.79 4.01
CA VAL A 80 15.22 -1.78 4.53
C VAL A 80 15.10 -3.11 3.78
N MET A 81 13.87 -3.57 3.51
CA MET A 81 13.62 -4.79 2.73
C MET A 81 14.09 -4.64 1.28
N GLN A 82 13.80 -3.52 0.61
CA GLN A 82 14.24 -3.26 -0.77
C GLN A 82 15.77 -3.16 -0.88
N MET A 83 16.41 -2.46 0.06
CA MET A 83 17.88 -2.39 0.12
C MET A 83 18.51 -3.76 0.35
N GLN A 84 17.85 -4.67 1.08
CA GLN A 84 18.34 -6.03 1.29
C GLN A 84 18.28 -6.88 0.01
N GLU A 85 17.24 -6.75 -0.81
CA GLU A 85 17.14 -7.42 -2.12
C GLU A 85 18.19 -6.91 -3.11
N ASP A 86 18.43 -5.59 -3.14
CA ASP A 86 19.45 -4.97 -3.99
C ASP A 86 20.86 -5.47 -3.64
N ILE A 87 21.19 -5.62 -2.35
CA ILE A 87 22.49 -6.16 -1.91
C ILE A 87 22.66 -7.62 -2.35
N LEU A 88 21.59 -8.43 -2.25
CA LEU A 88 21.63 -9.85 -2.63
C LEU A 88 21.78 -10.03 -4.15
N GLY A 89 21.12 -9.18 -4.95
CA GLY A 89 21.23 -9.18 -6.42
C GLY A 89 22.65 -8.88 -6.89
N ASN A 90 23.27 -7.83 -6.35
CA ASN A 90 24.65 -7.45 -6.72
C ASN A 90 25.70 -8.50 -6.35
N LEU A 91 25.48 -9.29 -5.27
CA LEU A 91 26.35 -10.39 -4.90
C LEU A 91 26.26 -11.57 -5.88
N ALA A 92 25.06 -11.86 -6.37
CA ALA A 92 24.84 -12.92 -7.36
C ALA A 92 25.51 -12.60 -8.71
N ASP A 93 25.39 -11.35 -9.18
CA ASP A 93 26.04 -10.90 -10.41
C ASP A 93 27.57 -10.89 -10.28
N GLY A 94 28.10 -10.54 -9.11
CA GLY A 94 29.53 -10.61 -8.81
C GLY A 94 30.08 -12.04 -8.82
N ILE A 95 29.37 -13.01 -8.24
CA ILE A 95 29.79 -14.42 -8.26
C ILE A 95 29.69 -15.01 -9.67
N LEU A 96 28.66 -14.68 -10.45
CA LEU A 96 28.49 -15.19 -11.82
C LEU A 96 29.53 -14.59 -12.79
N SER A 97 29.88 -13.31 -12.62
CA SER A 97 30.90 -12.60 -13.39
C SER A 97 32.31 -13.20 -13.21
N ASN A 98 32.62 -13.71 -12.01
CA ASN A 98 33.91 -14.32 -11.70
C ASN A 98 34.09 -15.74 -12.26
N PHE A 99 33.01 -16.39 -12.71
CA PHE A 99 33.04 -17.71 -13.35
C PHE A 99 33.25 -17.67 -14.88
N GLY A 100 33.32 -16.47 -15.48
CA GLY A 100 34.04 -16.29 -16.75
C GLY A 100 35.46 -15.85 -16.40
N LYS A 101 36.52 -16.65 -16.59
CA LYS A 101 37.06 -16.97 -17.92
C LYS A 101 37.98 -18.19 -17.95
N HIS A 102 38.13 -18.95 -16.87
CA HIS A 102 38.76 -20.26 -16.93
C HIS A 102 37.66 -21.31 -16.84
N SER A 103 37.31 -21.81 -18.03
CA SER A 103 36.16 -22.67 -18.27
C SER A 103 36.18 -23.88 -17.34
N ILE A 104 35.03 -24.24 -16.75
CA ILE A 104 34.83 -25.51 -16.03
C ILE A 104 35.33 -26.71 -16.85
N ALA A 105 35.39 -26.59 -18.18
CA ALA A 105 36.01 -27.57 -19.08
C ALA A 105 37.50 -27.83 -18.80
N GLU A 106 38.31 -26.82 -18.46
CA GLU A 106 39.74 -26.98 -18.13
C GLU A 106 39.93 -27.80 -16.85
N LEU A 107 39.02 -27.66 -15.87
CA LEU A 107 39.07 -28.38 -14.60
C LEU A 107 38.63 -29.85 -14.76
N ILE A 108 37.72 -30.14 -15.69
CA ILE A 108 37.26 -31.50 -16.02
C ILE A 108 38.32 -32.25 -16.84
N GLU A 109 39.03 -31.56 -17.72
CA GLU A 109 40.10 -32.15 -18.55
C GLU A 109 41.37 -32.44 -17.72
N ALA A 110 41.72 -31.58 -16.75
CA ALA A 110 42.83 -31.81 -15.83
C ALA A 110 42.62 -33.04 -14.91
N CYS A 111 41.38 -33.38 -14.57
CA CYS A 111 41.07 -34.55 -13.73
C CYS A 111 41.05 -35.89 -14.48
N SER A 112 40.94 -35.88 -15.82
CA SER A 112 40.93 -37.13 -16.62
C SER A 112 42.33 -37.62 -17.00
N SER A 113 43.38 -36.80 -16.86
CA SER A 113 44.76 -37.16 -17.24
C SER A 113 45.52 -37.99 -16.18
N CYS A 114 44.96 -38.21 -14.99
CA CYS A 114 45.67 -38.88 -13.88
C CYS A 114 45.27 -40.35 -13.66
N ALA A 115 44.63 -40.99 -14.64
CA ALA A 115 44.27 -42.41 -14.57
C ALA A 115 45.09 -43.23 -15.59
N GLY A 116 46.38 -43.47 -15.31
CA GLY A 116 47.13 -44.35 -16.21
C GLY A 116 48.63 -44.54 -16.00
N ASP A 117 49.18 -44.42 -14.79
CA ASP A 117 50.53 -44.95 -14.51
C ASP A 117 50.43 -46.07 -13.47
N THR A 118 50.19 -47.28 -13.96
CA THR A 118 50.44 -48.51 -13.21
C THR A 118 51.95 -48.62 -12.99
N ILE A 119 52.40 -48.30 -11.79
CA ILE A 119 53.73 -48.64 -11.29
C ILE A 119 53.73 -50.13 -10.91
N CYS A 120 54.77 -50.81 -11.40
CA CYS A 120 55.20 -52.21 -11.18
C CYS A 120 54.57 -53.29 -12.06
#